data_AF-A0A5E5Q1P4-F1
#
_entry.id   AF-A0A5E5Q1P4-F1
#
_cell.length_a   1.000
_cell.length_b   1.000
_cell.length_c   1.000
_cell.angle_alpha   90.00
_cell.angle_beta   90.00
_cell.angle_gamma   90.00
#
_symmetry.space_group_name_H-M   'P 1'
#
loop_
_entity.id
_entity.type
_entity.pdbx_description
1 polymer ?
#
loop_
_entity_poly.entity_id
_entity_poly.type
_entity_poly.pdbx_seq_one_letter_code
_entity_poly.pdbx_strand_id
1 'polypeptide(L)'
;MKNLINTAIVSLALLISNYALANFQDGLDAYNKQDYTAAFKEWQPLAKQGNADAQNNLGAMYANGKGTSKDAKQAVYWYQKAAEQENTGAQYNLGVMYTNGKGVSKDAKQAVYWYKKAAEQGYAGAQYNLGVMYANGEGALQDLSKAKYWIKKAYEGGNARAKEALGAFEL
;
A
#
# COMPACT_ATOMS: atom_id res chain seq x y z
N MET A 1 -41.34 18.43 -14.27
CA MET A 1 -40.22 17.98 -15.13
C MET A 1 -38.84 17.96 -14.45
N LYS A 2 -38.64 18.54 -13.25
CA LYS A 2 -37.33 18.51 -12.56
C LYS A 2 -36.97 17.19 -11.85
N ASN A 3 -37.85 16.18 -11.86
CA ASN A 3 -37.68 14.94 -11.07
C ASN A 3 -37.27 13.70 -11.86
N LEU A 4 -37.12 13.75 -13.19
CA LEU A 4 -36.72 12.59 -14.01
C LEU A 4 -35.20 12.55 -14.28
N ILE A 5 -34.55 13.72 -14.34
CA ILE A 5 -33.11 13.82 -14.63
C ILE A 5 -32.28 13.35 -13.42
N ASN A 6 -32.70 13.68 -12.19
CA ASN A 6 -31.99 13.25 -10.99
C ASN A 6 -32.08 11.73 -10.75
N THR A 7 -33.23 11.10 -11.03
CA THR A 7 -33.40 9.64 -10.85
C THR A 7 -32.60 8.82 -11.86
N ALA A 8 -32.49 9.27 -13.11
CA ALA A 8 -31.70 8.57 -14.13
C ALA A 8 -30.19 8.60 -13.81
N ILE A 9 -29.67 9.76 -13.39
CA ILE A 9 -28.25 9.92 -13.02
C ILE A 9 -27.91 9.08 -11.78
N VAL A 10 -28.78 9.10 -10.75
CA VAL A 10 -28.58 8.29 -9.53
C VAL A 10 -28.62 6.79 -9.84
N SER A 11 -29.55 6.34 -10.69
CA SER A 11 -29.65 4.91 -11.07
C SER A 11 -28.43 4.44 -11.87
N LEU A 12 -27.92 5.27 -12.78
CA LEU A 12 -26.71 4.96 -13.55
C LEU A 12 -25.46 4.91 -12.67
N ALA A 13 -25.31 5.85 -11.73
CA ALA A 13 -24.20 5.85 -10.78
C ALA A 13 -24.23 4.61 -9.86
N LEU A 14 -25.42 4.19 -9.40
CA LEU A 14 -25.60 2.97 -8.61
C LEU A 14 -25.26 1.70 -9.41
N LEU A 15 -25.67 1.63 -10.68
CA LEU A 15 -25.33 0.51 -11.58
C LEU A 15 -23.82 0.42 -11.83
N ILE A 16 -23.16 1.55 -12.09
CA ILE A 16 -21.70 1.61 -12.28
C ILE A 16 -20.98 1.19 -10.98
N SER A 17 -21.45 1.68 -9.82
CA SER A 17 -20.89 1.30 -8.51
C SER A 17 -21.01 -0.20 -8.24
N ASN A 18 -22.19 -0.79 -8.48
CA ASN A 18 -22.40 -2.24 -8.32
C ASN A 18 -21.53 -3.07 -9.27
N TYR A 19 -21.35 -2.63 -10.52
CA TYR A 19 -20.47 -3.30 -11.48
C TYR A 19 -18.99 -3.23 -11.04
N ALA A 20 -18.54 -2.09 -10.53
CA ALA A 20 -17.17 -1.94 -10.03
C ALA A 20 -16.89 -2.79 -8.78
N LEU A 21 -17.88 -2.95 -7.89
CA LEU A 21 -17.78 -3.80 -6.71
C LEU A 21 -17.72 -5.30 -7.05
N ALA A 22 -18.52 -5.77 -8.00
CA ALA A 22 -18.49 -7.17 -8.46
C ALA A 22 -17.10 -7.56 -9.00
N ASN A 23 -16.53 -6.70 -9.85
CA ASN A 23 -15.25 -7.00 -10.50
C ASN A 23 -14.06 -7.02 -9.52
N PHE A 24 -14.12 -6.33 -8.37
CA PHE A 24 -13.00 -6.34 -7.42
C PHE A 24 -12.90 -7.69 -6.71
N GLN A 25 -14.03 -8.24 -6.29
CA GLN A 25 -14.09 -9.55 -5.63
C GLN A 25 -13.73 -10.67 -6.60
N ASP A 26 -14.16 -10.59 -7.86
CA ASP A 26 -13.77 -11.55 -8.90
C ASP A 26 -12.24 -11.62 -9.06
N GLY A 27 -11.57 -10.46 -9.02
CA GLY A 27 -10.11 -10.40 -9.02
C GLY A 27 -9.48 -11.03 -7.77
N LEU A 28 -10.06 -10.85 -6.58
CA LEU A 28 -9.60 -11.51 -5.35
C LEU A 28 -9.78 -13.02 -5.42
N ASP A 29 -10.91 -13.49 -5.91
CA ASP A 29 -11.23 -14.90 -6.04
C ASP A 29 -10.28 -15.58 -7.04
N ALA A 30 -10.01 -14.94 -8.17
CA ALA A 30 -9.00 -15.38 -9.13
C ALA A 30 -7.60 -15.43 -8.49
N TYR A 31 -7.21 -14.39 -7.75
CA TYR A 31 -5.90 -14.34 -7.08
C TYR A 31 -5.74 -15.46 -6.03
N ASN A 32 -6.79 -15.74 -5.25
CA ASN A 32 -6.82 -16.80 -4.25
C ASN A 32 -6.72 -18.20 -4.89
N LYS A 33 -7.30 -18.36 -6.08
CA LYS A 33 -7.15 -19.57 -6.92
C LYS A 33 -5.80 -19.61 -7.65
N GLN A 34 -4.94 -18.63 -7.45
CA GLN A 34 -3.66 -18.45 -8.14
C GLN A 34 -3.77 -18.22 -9.65
N ASP A 35 -4.97 -17.89 -10.15
CA ASP A 35 -5.17 -17.40 -11.50
C ASP A 35 -4.83 -15.91 -11.57
N TYR A 36 -3.53 -15.63 -11.56
CA TYR A 36 -3.04 -14.26 -11.52
C TYR A 36 -3.32 -13.51 -12.82
N THR A 37 -3.44 -14.20 -13.96
CA THR A 37 -3.77 -13.54 -15.23
C THR A 37 -5.23 -13.06 -15.22
N ALA A 38 -6.17 -13.86 -14.71
CA ALA A 38 -7.54 -13.42 -14.50
C ALA A 38 -7.62 -12.28 -13.48
N ALA A 39 -6.95 -12.41 -12.33
CA ALA A 39 -6.92 -11.34 -11.32
C ALA A 39 -6.41 -10.00 -11.89
N PHE A 40 -5.36 -10.05 -12.70
CA PHE A 40 -4.81 -8.86 -13.35
C PHE A 40 -5.83 -8.22 -14.29
N LYS A 41 -6.54 -9.04 -15.07
CA LYS A 41 -7.55 -8.59 -16.03
C LYS A 41 -8.73 -7.91 -15.32
N GLU A 42 -9.17 -8.45 -14.19
CA GLU A 42 -10.28 -7.88 -13.41
C GLU A 42 -9.89 -6.57 -12.70
N TRP A 43 -8.70 -6.52 -12.09
CA TRP A 43 -8.27 -5.31 -11.38
C TRP A 43 -7.79 -4.18 -12.29
N GLN A 44 -7.31 -4.47 -13.50
CA GLN A 44 -6.81 -3.43 -14.40
C GLN A 44 -7.82 -2.31 -14.73
N PRO A 45 -9.06 -2.59 -15.17
CA PRO A 45 -10.04 -1.54 -15.43
C PRO A 45 -10.39 -0.75 -14.16
N LEU A 46 -10.51 -1.41 -13.00
CA LEU A 46 -10.80 -0.75 -11.72
C LEU A 46 -9.66 0.21 -11.31
N ALA A 47 -8.41 -0.23 -11.45
CA ALA A 47 -7.25 0.60 -11.16
C ALA A 47 -7.19 1.84 -12.05
N LYS A 48 -7.53 1.69 -13.34
CA LYS A 48 -7.67 2.81 -14.30
C LYS A 48 -8.79 3.78 -13.92
N GLN A 49 -9.85 3.30 -13.27
CA GLN A 49 -10.96 4.12 -12.76
C GLN A 49 -10.67 4.76 -11.39
N GLY A 50 -9.49 4.51 -10.81
CA GLY A 50 -9.07 5.15 -9.57
C GLY A 50 -9.23 4.29 -8.31
N ASN A 51 -9.73 3.06 -8.40
CA ASN A 51 -9.88 2.20 -7.22
C ASN A 51 -8.51 1.93 -6.57
N ALA A 52 -8.30 2.43 -5.36
CA ALA A 52 -6.99 2.42 -4.69
C ALA A 52 -6.50 1.01 -4.34
N ASP A 53 -7.40 0.10 -3.97
CA ASP A 53 -7.03 -1.29 -3.68
C ASP A 53 -6.61 -2.05 -4.95
N ALA A 54 -7.32 -1.85 -6.05
CA ALA A 54 -6.95 -2.42 -7.34
C ALA A 54 -5.61 -1.86 -7.83
N GLN A 55 -5.34 -0.57 -7.61
CA GLN A 55 -4.04 0.05 -7.89
C GLN A 55 -2.93 -0.56 -7.02
N ASN A 56 -3.15 -0.72 -5.71
CA ASN A 56 -2.18 -1.38 -4.82
C ASN A 56 -1.91 -2.83 -5.28
N ASN A 57 -2.96 -3.58 -5.64
CA ASN A 57 -2.84 -4.95 -6.12
C ASN A 57 -2.08 -5.02 -7.45
N LEU A 58 -2.38 -4.16 -8.42
CA LEU A 58 -1.58 -4.06 -9.66
C LEU A 58 -0.12 -3.73 -9.36
N GLY A 59 0.15 -2.81 -8.44
CA GLY A 59 1.50 -2.48 -8.01
C GLY A 59 2.26 -3.73 -7.53
N ALA A 60 1.62 -4.55 -6.71
CA ALA A 60 2.17 -5.82 -6.22
C ALA A 60 2.35 -6.85 -7.33
N MET A 61 1.41 -6.94 -8.27
CA MET A 61 1.49 -7.86 -9.40
C MET A 61 2.66 -7.52 -10.31
N TYR A 62 2.87 -6.25 -10.64
CA TYR A 62 4.04 -5.79 -11.40
C TYR A 62 5.35 -5.98 -10.61
N ALA A 63 5.37 -5.73 -9.31
CA ALA A 63 6.57 -5.91 -8.49
C ALA A 63 7.04 -7.39 -8.46
N ASN A 64 6.09 -8.32 -8.50
CA ASN A 64 6.35 -9.76 -8.37
C ASN A 64 6.27 -10.54 -9.69
N GLY A 65 5.81 -9.92 -10.78
CA GLY A 65 5.57 -10.61 -12.06
C GLY A 65 4.42 -11.62 -12.00
N LYS A 66 3.36 -11.32 -11.23
CA LYS A 66 2.18 -12.19 -11.12
C LYS A 66 1.13 -11.77 -12.13
N GLY A 67 0.74 -12.64 -13.05
CA GLY A 67 -0.28 -12.34 -14.07
C GLY A 67 0.16 -11.33 -15.14
N THR A 68 1.39 -10.82 -15.04
CA THR A 68 2.03 -9.85 -15.93
C THR A 68 3.55 -9.99 -15.82
N SER A 69 4.30 -9.44 -16.77
CA SER A 69 5.76 -9.34 -16.66
C SER A 69 6.17 -8.46 -15.49
N LYS A 70 7.24 -8.83 -14.79
CA LYS A 70 7.79 -8.04 -13.69
C LYS A 70 8.28 -6.68 -14.20
N ASP A 71 7.78 -5.60 -13.59
CA ASP A 71 8.17 -4.23 -13.92
C ASP A 71 8.11 -3.35 -12.65
N ALA A 72 9.29 -3.01 -12.13
CA ALA A 72 9.37 -2.23 -10.90
C ALA A 72 8.92 -0.76 -11.10
N LYS A 73 9.03 -0.20 -12.31
CA LYS A 73 8.58 1.18 -12.58
C LYS A 73 7.06 1.25 -12.62
N GLN A 74 6.41 0.27 -13.24
CA GLN A 74 4.95 0.14 -13.18
C GLN A 74 4.45 -0.11 -11.76
N ALA A 75 5.18 -0.92 -10.97
CA ALA A 75 4.85 -1.12 -9.57
C ALA A 75 4.81 0.20 -8.79
N VAL A 76 5.88 1.01 -8.88
CA VAL A 76 5.93 2.34 -8.25
C VAL A 76 4.79 3.22 -8.74
N TYR A 77 4.55 3.27 -10.06
CA TYR A 77 3.48 4.10 -10.62
C TYR A 77 2.12 3.80 -9.98
N TRP A 78 1.76 2.51 -9.87
CA TRP A 78 0.47 2.12 -9.31
C TRP A 78 0.42 2.29 -7.78
N TYR A 79 1.51 1.98 -7.08
CA TYR A 79 1.57 2.26 -5.64
C TYR A 79 1.47 3.75 -5.33
N GLN A 80 2.10 4.62 -6.11
CA GLN A 80 2.00 6.08 -5.96
C GLN A 80 0.55 6.55 -6.02
N LYS A 81 -0.18 6.13 -7.05
CA LYS A 81 -1.61 6.47 -7.20
C LYS A 81 -2.48 5.97 -6.04
N ALA A 82 -2.23 4.76 -5.55
CA ALA A 82 -2.97 4.21 -4.42
C ALA A 82 -2.61 4.92 -3.11
N ALA A 83 -1.32 5.22 -2.89
CA ALA A 83 -0.81 5.83 -1.68
C ALA A 83 -1.25 7.30 -1.52
N GLU A 84 -1.40 8.03 -2.62
CA GLU A 84 -1.99 9.38 -2.66
C GLU A 84 -3.46 9.39 -2.28
N GLN A 85 -4.14 8.24 -2.39
CA GLN A 85 -5.52 8.01 -1.91
C GLN A 85 -5.55 7.40 -0.50
N GLU A 86 -4.45 7.53 0.24
CA GLU A 86 -4.30 7.04 1.61
C GLU A 86 -4.37 5.51 1.76
N ASN A 87 -4.19 4.73 0.69
CA ASN A 87 -4.09 3.27 0.79
C ASN A 87 -2.83 2.87 1.58
N THR A 88 -3.05 2.33 2.78
CA THR A 88 -1.98 2.01 3.73
C THR A 88 -0.96 1.00 3.20
N GLY A 89 -1.43 -0.02 2.48
CA GLY A 89 -0.57 -1.05 1.89
C GLY A 89 0.34 -0.47 0.81
N ALA A 90 -0.19 0.41 -0.04
CA ALA A 90 0.58 1.08 -1.07
C ALA A 90 1.61 2.06 -0.49
N GLN A 91 1.25 2.81 0.55
CA GLN A 91 2.19 3.68 1.28
C GLN A 91 3.35 2.87 1.86
N TYR A 92 3.07 1.75 2.53
CA TYR A 92 4.12 0.85 3.00
C TYR A 92 5.00 0.34 1.84
N ASN A 93 4.39 -0.11 0.74
CA ASN A 93 5.11 -0.62 -0.41
C ASN A 93 5.99 0.44 -1.09
N LEU A 94 5.54 1.69 -1.21
CA LEU A 94 6.39 2.80 -1.68
C LEU A 94 7.56 3.04 -0.76
N GLY A 95 7.34 3.00 0.56
CA GLY A 95 8.42 3.04 1.54
C GLY A 95 9.49 1.99 1.23
N VAL A 96 9.06 0.74 0.99
CA VAL A 96 9.96 -0.37 0.60
C VAL A 96 10.67 -0.12 -0.73
N MET A 97 9.98 0.42 -1.74
CA MET A 97 10.58 0.71 -3.04
C MET A 97 11.67 1.78 -2.93
N TYR A 98 11.44 2.85 -2.18
CA TYR A 98 12.42 3.91 -1.93
C TYR A 98 13.58 3.47 -1.04
N THR A 99 13.33 2.64 -0.01
CA THR A 99 14.41 2.05 0.81
C THR A 99 15.38 1.24 -0.04
N ASN A 100 14.85 0.47 -1.01
CA ASN A 100 15.64 -0.46 -1.79
C ASN A 100 16.09 0.06 -3.16
N GLY A 101 15.61 1.24 -3.59
CA GLY A 101 15.86 1.77 -4.92
C GLY A 101 15.30 0.88 -6.05
N LYS A 102 14.13 0.25 -5.83
CA LYS A 102 13.48 -0.62 -6.82
C LYS A 102 12.48 0.18 -7.64
N GLY A 103 12.69 0.30 -8.94
CA GLY A 103 11.80 1.07 -9.83
C GLY A 103 11.89 2.59 -9.66
N VAL A 104 12.56 3.07 -8.61
CA VAL A 104 12.90 4.46 -8.29
C VAL A 104 14.32 4.53 -7.76
N SER A 105 14.94 5.71 -7.81
CA SER A 105 16.19 5.95 -7.11
C SER A 105 16.01 5.74 -5.61
N LYS A 106 17.02 5.16 -4.94
CA LYS A 106 17.01 5.01 -3.49
C LYS A 106 16.94 6.40 -2.83
N ASP A 107 15.96 6.59 -1.96
CA ASP A 107 15.76 7.85 -1.23
C ASP A 107 15.21 7.55 0.17
N ALA A 108 16.07 7.69 1.18
CA ALA A 108 15.69 7.41 2.56
C ALA A 108 14.67 8.44 3.11
N LYS A 109 14.66 9.68 2.64
CA LYS A 109 13.69 10.69 3.09
C LYS A 109 12.29 10.37 2.58
N GLN A 110 12.19 9.94 1.32
CA GLN A 110 10.93 9.46 0.75
C GLN A 110 10.45 8.17 1.44
N ALA A 111 11.37 7.26 1.76
CA ALA A 111 11.02 6.07 2.54
C ALA A 111 10.44 6.41 3.92
N VAL A 112 11.08 7.32 4.68
CA VAL A 112 10.55 7.82 5.96
C VAL A 112 9.17 8.45 5.78
N TYR A 113 8.98 9.28 4.75
CA TYR A 113 7.71 9.94 4.48
C TYR A 113 6.57 8.92 4.30
N TRP A 114 6.76 7.93 3.42
CA TRP A 114 5.74 6.94 3.13
C TRP A 114 5.51 5.94 4.27
N TYR A 115 6.58 5.47 4.93
CA TYR A 115 6.41 4.64 6.12
C TYR A 115 5.70 5.39 7.24
N LYS A 116 5.97 6.68 7.44
CA LYS A 116 5.29 7.49 8.44
C LYS A 116 3.79 7.54 8.20
N LYS A 117 3.34 7.81 6.97
CA LYS A 117 1.92 7.79 6.63
C LYS A 117 1.27 6.42 6.95
N ALA A 118 1.88 5.32 6.50
CA ALA A 118 1.35 3.98 6.78
C ALA A 118 1.39 3.63 8.29
N ALA A 119 2.41 4.09 9.00
CA ALA A 119 2.59 3.85 10.44
C ALA A 119 1.55 4.59 11.29
N GLU A 120 1.21 5.82 10.92
CA GLU A 120 0.15 6.62 11.54
C GLU A 120 -1.23 5.98 11.36
N GLN A 121 -1.44 5.22 10.29
CA GLN A 121 -2.64 4.39 10.07
C GLN A 121 -2.58 3.01 10.75
N GLY A 122 -1.53 2.72 11.54
CA GLY A 122 -1.46 1.48 12.31
C GLY A 122 -0.77 0.31 11.62
N TYR A 123 -0.18 0.49 10.43
CA TYR A 123 0.46 -0.62 9.73
C TYR A 123 1.75 -1.07 10.43
N ALA A 124 1.69 -2.19 11.14
CA ALA A 124 2.77 -2.65 12.02
C ALA A 124 4.12 -2.88 11.31
N GLY A 125 4.09 -3.25 10.02
CA GLY A 125 5.29 -3.35 9.19
C GLY A 125 5.97 -1.98 8.95
N ALA A 126 5.17 -0.94 8.73
CA ALA A 126 5.65 0.42 8.51
C ALA A 126 6.14 1.04 9.82
N GLN A 127 5.44 0.81 10.93
CA GLN A 127 5.85 1.24 12.26
C GLN A 127 7.22 0.68 12.63
N TYR A 128 7.45 -0.62 12.40
CA TYR A 128 8.75 -1.24 12.64
C TYR A 128 9.85 -0.60 11.78
N ASN A 129 9.64 -0.51 10.46
CA ASN A 129 10.64 0.06 9.56
C ASN A 129 10.96 1.53 9.89
N LEU A 130 9.94 2.33 10.20
CA LEU A 130 10.11 3.72 10.62
C LEU A 130 10.90 3.82 11.93
N GLY A 131 10.61 2.95 12.89
CA GLY A 131 11.35 2.90 14.15
C GLY A 131 12.82 2.55 13.96
N VAL A 132 13.14 1.58 13.09
CA VAL A 132 14.51 1.24 12.71
C VAL A 132 15.21 2.42 12.02
N MET A 133 14.53 3.11 11.11
CA MET A 133 15.09 4.28 10.43
C MET A 133 15.41 5.42 11.41
N TYR A 134 14.56 5.68 12.40
CA TYR A 134 14.88 6.62 13.48
C TYR A 134 16.02 6.14 14.38
N ALA A 135 16.13 4.84 14.65
CA ALA A 135 17.24 4.29 15.44
C ALA A 135 18.59 4.49 14.74
N ASN A 136 18.61 4.44 13.41
CA ASN A 136 19.83 4.55 12.61
C ASN A 136 20.11 5.97 12.07
N GLY A 137 19.15 6.90 12.19
CA GLY A 137 19.26 8.21 11.54
C GLY A 137 19.21 8.13 10.01
N GLU A 138 18.46 7.15 9.46
CA GLU A 138 18.31 6.97 8.02
C GLU A 138 17.13 7.79 7.51
N GLY A 139 17.39 8.76 6.62
CA GLY A 139 16.32 9.60 6.04
C GLY A 139 15.67 10.60 7.00
N ALA A 140 16.00 10.53 8.29
CA ALA A 140 15.66 11.48 9.35
C ALA A 140 16.81 11.55 10.37
N LEU A 141 16.83 12.57 11.22
CA LEU A 141 17.78 12.59 12.34
C LEU A 141 17.54 11.39 13.26
N GLN A 142 18.64 10.85 13.81
CA GLN A 142 18.58 9.77 14.79
C GLN A 142 17.77 10.22 16.02
N ASP A 143 16.82 9.38 16.43
CA ASP A 143 15.91 9.66 17.55
C ASP A 143 15.46 8.36 18.20
N LEU A 144 16.16 7.94 19.26
CA LEU A 144 15.89 6.69 19.95
C LEU A 144 14.53 6.68 20.65
N SER A 145 14.02 7.83 21.06
CA SER A 145 12.69 7.97 21.66
C SER A 145 11.59 7.68 20.64
N LYS A 146 11.69 8.26 19.43
CA LYS A 146 10.78 7.91 18.32
C LYS A 146 10.95 6.47 17.85
N ALA A 147 12.19 5.96 17.81
CA ALA A 147 12.46 4.57 17.48
C ALA A 147 11.72 3.62 18.43
N LYS A 148 11.92 3.78 19.74
CA LYS A 148 11.25 2.99 20.78
C LYS A 148 9.72 3.11 20.69
N TYR A 149 9.21 4.32 20.49
CA TYR A 149 7.77 4.56 20.32
C TYR A 149 7.18 3.73 19.16
N TRP A 150 7.76 3.84 17.96
CA TRP A 150 7.23 3.15 16.78
C TRP A 150 7.45 1.64 16.83
N ILE A 151 8.57 1.17 17.39
CA ILE A 151 8.83 -0.27 17.59
C ILE A 151 7.84 -0.85 18.60
N LYS A 152 7.54 -0.15 19.69
CA LYS A 152 6.50 -0.57 20.65
C LYS A 152 5.13 -0.67 19.98
N LYS A 153 4.74 0.32 19.16
CA LYS A 153 3.49 0.28 18.38
C LYS A 153 3.46 -0.91 17.42
N ALA A 154 4.55 -1.18 16.72
CA ALA A 154 4.66 -2.34 15.83
C ALA A 154 4.48 -3.67 16.59
N TYR A 155 5.08 -3.80 17.78
CA TYR A 155 4.91 -4.96 18.64
C TYR A 155 3.46 -5.15 19.10
N GLU A 156 2.81 -4.08 19.57
CA GLU A 156 1.39 -4.08 19.92
C GLU A 156 0.49 -4.45 18.73
N GLY A 157 0.90 -4.07 17.52
CA GLY A 157 0.27 -4.45 16.25
C GLY A 157 0.63 -5.85 15.72
N GLY A 158 1.34 -6.67 16.50
CA GLY A 158 1.66 -8.06 16.15
C GLY A 158 2.89 -8.26 15.25
N ASN A 159 3.73 -7.24 15.05
CA ASN A 159 4.98 -7.41 14.30
C ASN A 159 5.99 -8.22 15.12
N ALA A 160 6.23 -9.47 14.73
CA ALA A 160 7.15 -10.37 15.42
C ALA A 160 8.59 -9.82 15.53
N ARG A 161 9.08 -9.10 14.51
CA ARG A 161 10.43 -8.51 14.51
C ARG A 161 10.57 -7.38 15.53
N ALA A 162 9.46 -6.72 15.89
CA ALA A 162 9.47 -5.64 16.85
C ALA A 162 9.72 -6.13 18.28
N LYS A 163 9.39 -7.39 18.60
CA LYS A 163 9.66 -7.98 19.92
C LYS A 163 11.16 -8.02 20.23
N GLU A 164 11.96 -8.49 19.28
CA GLU A 164 13.42 -8.57 19.40
C GLU A 164 14.04 -7.16 19.48
N ALA A 165 13.58 -6.26 18.60
CA ALA A 165 14.08 -4.89 18.58
C ALA A 165 13.76 -4.12 19.86
N LEU A 166 12.60 -4.36 20.49
CA LEU A 166 12.24 -3.69 21.75
C LEU A 166 13.17 -4.07 22.90
N GLY A 167 13.61 -5.34 22.96
CA GLY A 167 14.56 -5.80 23.97
C GLY A 167 15.90 -5.06 23.94
N ALA A 168 16.31 -4.54 22.78
CA ALA A 168 17.52 -3.73 22.64
C ALA A 168 17.38 -2.30 23.23
N PHE A 169 16.16 -1.83 23.54
CA PHE A 169 15.90 -0.53 24.18
C PHE A 169 15.56 -0.64 25.67
N GLU A 170 15.65 -1.83 26.26
CA GLU A 170 15.34 -2.13 27.67
C GLU A 170 16.59 -2.53 28.48
N LEU A 171 17.77 -2.53 27.86
CA LEU A 171 19.09 -2.72 28.49
C LEU A 171 19.81 -1.37 28.64
#